data_AF-A0A0F9KDG6-F1
#
_entry.id   AF-A0A0F9KDG6-F1
#
_cell.length_a   1.000
_cell.length_b   1.000
_cell.length_c   1.000
_cell.angle_alpha   90.00
_cell.angle_beta   90.00
_cell.angle_gamma   90.00
#
_symmetry.space_group_name_H-M   'P 1'
#
loop_
_entity.id
_entity.type
_entity.pdbx_description
1 polymer ?
#
loop_
_entity_poly.entity_id
_entity_poly.type
_entity_poly.pdbx_seq_one_letter_code
_entity_poly.pdbx_strand_id
1 'polypeptide(L)'
;MYAKRWCANDQCCEFQPASWNQLYCVDCRCKRKVENERKRVDEVASFEQPREYTTLTIPRAKDGYKVIIVNDTQIPFQDVKTLFAVEKFWADFSPDLEIFNGDIMDFYSISSFDKNPSRKFRLQDELDAVHKWLFERCEANPNARRILVEGNHEDRLRRWLWKNGPDISGLRALELESLLKLEDLGIENIPYMSVIDFLGYRIEHGYKSSASKAYPINVSRYMAIATGSSGLCGHTHHASTYGWTDASGGHSYIENGCLCRFDLEYAPFPNWQQAFTFGQVKNNKVHLTPTRIYPDGFIANGEWYPRK
;
A
#
# COMPACT_ATOMS: atom_id res chain seq x y z
N MET A 1 -22.26 -1.68 63.52
CA MET A 1 -22.56 -2.38 62.25
C MET A 1 -23.25 -1.40 61.32
N TYR A 2 -22.83 -1.30 60.06
CA TYR A 2 -23.49 -0.44 59.08
C TYR A 2 -24.86 -1.04 58.69
N ALA A 3 -25.81 -0.17 58.33
CA ALA A 3 -27.11 -0.58 57.84
C ALA A 3 -26.96 -1.40 56.55
N LYS A 4 -27.83 -2.40 56.39
CA LYS A 4 -27.93 -3.13 55.13
C LYS A 4 -28.34 -2.16 54.02
N ARG A 5 -27.79 -2.37 52.83
CA ARG A 5 -28.14 -1.61 51.64
C ARG A 5 -28.20 -2.52 50.43
N TRP A 6 -28.98 -2.10 49.45
CA TRP A 6 -29.04 -2.76 48.17
C TRP A 6 -27.78 -2.47 47.35
N CYS A 7 -27.31 -3.50 46.63
CA CYS A 7 -26.15 -3.39 45.74
C CYS A 7 -26.37 -2.28 44.70
N ALA A 8 -25.48 -1.29 44.65
CA ALA A 8 -25.66 -0.12 43.79
C ALA A 8 -25.51 -0.42 42.28
N ASN A 9 -25.02 -1.60 41.89
CA ASN A 9 -24.83 -1.97 40.49
C ASN A 9 -26.17 -2.20 39.75
N ASP A 10 -27.04 -3.04 40.31
CA ASP A 10 -28.32 -3.42 39.70
C ASP A 10 -29.41 -3.74 40.74
N GLN A 11 -29.17 -3.42 42.01
CA GLN A 11 -30.06 -3.76 43.14
C GLN A 11 -30.34 -5.28 43.26
N CYS A 12 -29.42 -6.15 42.82
CA CYS A 12 -29.68 -7.60 42.80
C CYS A 12 -29.83 -8.26 44.17
N CYS A 13 -29.17 -7.73 45.20
CA CYS A 13 -29.18 -8.30 46.55
C CYS A 13 -28.96 -7.21 47.60
N GLU A 14 -29.58 -7.39 48.77
CA GLU A 14 -29.32 -6.58 49.95
C GLU A 14 -28.13 -7.18 50.71
N PHE A 15 -27.12 -6.37 51.01
CA PHE A 15 -25.92 -6.81 51.71
C PHE A 15 -25.54 -5.86 52.84
N GLN A 16 -24.74 -6.37 53.78
CA GLN A 16 -24.22 -5.57 54.87
C GLN A 16 -22.79 -5.12 54.54
N PRO A 17 -22.54 -3.80 54.37
CA PRO A 17 -21.24 -3.32 53.96
C PRO A 17 -20.22 -3.37 55.11
N ALA A 18 -18.97 -3.71 54.79
CA ALA A 18 -17.85 -3.72 55.73
C ALA A 18 -17.26 -2.32 55.98
N SER A 19 -17.53 -1.36 55.09
CA SER A 19 -17.16 0.04 55.24
C SER A 19 -18.23 0.98 54.67
N TRP A 20 -18.24 2.23 55.12
CA TRP A 20 -19.21 3.23 54.66
C TRP A 20 -19.17 3.45 53.14
N ASN A 21 -18.00 3.32 52.51
CA ASN A 21 -17.78 3.47 51.06
C ASN A 21 -18.13 2.23 50.22
N GLN A 22 -18.41 1.07 50.84
CA GLN A 22 -18.68 -0.14 50.09
C GLN A 22 -20.08 -0.12 49.48
N LEU A 23 -20.15 0.17 48.18
CA LEU A 23 -21.41 0.27 47.42
C LEU A 23 -21.87 -1.06 46.80
N TYR A 24 -21.02 -2.09 46.76
CA TYR A 24 -21.26 -3.36 46.05
C TYR A 24 -21.13 -4.59 46.97
N CYS A 25 -22.00 -5.58 46.75
CA CYS A 25 -21.96 -6.87 47.44
C CYS A 25 -20.78 -7.73 46.94
N VAL A 26 -20.07 -8.38 47.87
CA VAL A 26 -18.86 -9.17 47.56
C VAL A 26 -19.19 -10.63 47.21
N ASP A 27 -20.30 -11.15 47.75
CA ASP A 27 -20.73 -12.54 47.58
C ASP A 27 -21.54 -12.77 46.30
N CYS A 28 -22.35 -11.77 45.92
CA CYS A 28 -23.04 -11.74 44.65
C CYS A 28 -21.97 -11.54 43.55
N ARG A 29 -21.83 -12.51 42.64
CA ARG A 29 -20.75 -12.64 41.64
C ARG A 29 -20.75 -11.53 40.56
N CYS A 30 -20.75 -10.26 40.94
CA CYS A 30 -20.67 -9.10 40.04
C CYS A 30 -19.42 -9.15 39.15
N LYS A 31 -18.34 -9.81 39.62
CA LYS A 31 -17.15 -10.14 38.82
C LYS A 31 -17.47 -10.97 37.56
N ARG A 32 -18.45 -11.89 37.61
CA ARG A 32 -18.83 -12.71 36.45
C ARG A 32 -19.51 -11.93 35.35
N LYS A 33 -20.24 -10.85 35.68
CA LYS A 33 -20.87 -10.01 34.65
C LYS A 33 -19.82 -9.20 33.89
N VAL A 34 -18.85 -8.62 34.61
CA VAL A 34 -17.69 -7.94 33.99
C VAL A 34 -16.82 -8.92 33.20
N GLU A 35 -16.60 -10.15 33.70
CA GLU A 35 -15.87 -11.20 32.98
C GLU A 35 -16.64 -11.66 31.72
N ASN A 36 -17.97 -11.80 31.80
CA ASN A 36 -18.79 -12.16 30.64
C ASN A 36 -18.93 -11.01 29.64
N GLU A 37 -18.98 -9.75 30.10
CA GLU A 37 -18.95 -8.56 29.25
C GLU A 37 -17.59 -8.42 28.58
N ARG A 38 -16.48 -8.66 29.29
CA ARG A 38 -15.14 -8.75 28.69
C ARG A 38 -15.05 -9.88 27.68
N LYS A 39 -15.51 -11.09 28.01
CA LYS A 39 -15.58 -12.21 27.04
C LYS A 39 -16.44 -11.87 25.83
N ARG A 40 -17.56 -11.16 26.02
CA ARG A 40 -18.38 -10.65 24.90
C ARG A 40 -17.67 -9.59 24.09
N VAL A 41 -16.94 -8.67 24.72
CA VAL A 41 -16.14 -7.65 24.04
C VAL A 41 -14.97 -8.30 23.30
N ASP A 42 -14.33 -9.31 23.88
CA ASP A 42 -13.25 -10.10 23.28
C ASP A 42 -13.80 -10.96 22.13
N GLU A 43 -15.00 -11.54 22.26
CA GLU A 43 -15.73 -12.23 21.19
C GLU A 43 -16.11 -11.25 20.07
N VAL A 44 -16.68 -10.07 20.40
CA VAL A 44 -16.99 -9.01 19.41
C VAL A 44 -15.72 -8.50 18.73
N ALA A 45 -14.63 -8.30 19.46
CA ALA A 45 -13.32 -7.95 18.93
C ALA A 45 -12.71 -9.08 18.10
N SER A 46 -13.09 -10.35 18.32
CA SER A 46 -12.71 -11.48 17.45
C SER A 46 -13.52 -11.54 16.15
N PHE A 47 -14.66 -10.84 16.07
CA PHE A 47 -15.47 -10.73 14.85
C PHE A 47 -15.10 -9.49 14.02
N GLU A 48 -14.36 -8.53 14.58
CA GLU A 48 -13.76 -7.41 13.84
C GLU A 48 -12.28 -7.69 13.55
N GLN A 49 -11.93 -7.87 12.28
CA GLN A 49 -10.54 -7.84 11.83
C GLN A 49 -10.25 -6.48 11.18
N PRO A 50 -9.87 -5.45 11.94
CA PRO A 50 -9.48 -4.17 11.36
C PRO A 50 -8.24 -4.39 10.48
N ARG A 51 -8.18 -3.69 9.35
CA ARG A 51 -7.00 -3.73 8.49
C ARG A 51 -5.83 -3.10 9.24
N GLU A 52 -4.82 -3.90 9.55
CA GLU A 52 -3.60 -3.40 10.19
C GLU A 52 -2.73 -2.72 9.14
N TYR A 53 -2.50 -1.42 9.31
CA TYR A 53 -1.52 -0.68 8.52
C TYR A 53 -0.14 -0.90 9.14
N THR A 54 0.84 -1.25 8.32
CA THR A 54 2.16 -1.61 8.82
C THR A 54 3.25 -0.67 8.31
N THR A 55 4.35 -0.60 9.05
CA THR A 55 5.61 -0.05 8.57
C THR A 55 6.60 -1.20 8.45
N LEU A 56 6.91 -1.60 7.22
CA LEU A 56 7.93 -2.59 6.93
C LEU A 56 9.29 -1.91 6.94
N THR A 57 10.09 -2.15 7.98
CA THR A 57 11.42 -1.54 8.12
C THR A 57 12.50 -2.41 7.48
N ILE A 58 13.34 -1.80 6.66
CA ILE A 58 14.58 -2.35 6.11
C ILE A 58 15.74 -1.54 6.73
N PRO A 59 16.21 -1.93 7.93
CA PRO A 59 17.12 -1.10 8.72
C PRO A 59 18.58 -1.19 8.29
N ARG A 60 18.92 -2.16 7.43
CA ARG A 60 20.28 -2.42 6.97
C ARG A 60 20.28 -2.91 5.53
N ALA A 61 21.23 -2.42 4.75
CA ALA A 61 21.59 -2.94 3.44
C ALA A 61 23.08 -2.66 3.21
N LYS A 62 23.75 -3.55 2.46
CA LYS A 62 25.18 -3.40 2.13
C LYS A 62 25.39 -2.20 1.20
N ASP A 63 26.58 -1.62 1.21
CA ASP A 63 26.99 -0.67 0.18
C ASP A 63 26.88 -1.33 -1.21
N GLY A 64 26.34 -0.61 -2.18
CA GLY A 64 26.05 -1.09 -3.53
C GLY A 64 24.76 -1.92 -3.66
N TYR A 65 23.99 -2.09 -2.58
CA TYR A 65 22.68 -2.76 -2.65
C TYR A 65 21.73 -1.95 -3.54
N LYS A 66 21.25 -2.56 -4.62
CA LYS A 66 20.48 -1.90 -5.69
C LYS A 66 18.99 -2.05 -5.45
N VAL A 67 18.24 -0.97 -5.69
CA VAL A 67 16.78 -0.94 -5.58
C VAL A 67 16.16 -0.37 -6.85
N ILE A 68 15.04 -0.94 -7.27
CA ILE A 68 14.14 -0.36 -8.27
C ILE A 68 12.73 -0.26 -7.69
N ILE A 69 12.05 0.85 -8.00
CA ILE A 69 10.73 1.19 -7.51
C ILE A 69 9.86 1.55 -8.71
N VAL A 70 8.82 0.74 -8.92
CA VAL A 70 7.82 0.92 -9.98
C VAL A 70 6.43 0.94 -9.36
N ASN A 71 5.49 1.67 -9.95
CA ASN A 71 4.10 1.79 -9.53
C ASN A 71 3.22 2.12 -10.73
N ASP A 72 1.91 2.07 -10.53
CA ASP A 72 0.93 2.57 -11.49
C ASP A 72 1.14 1.97 -12.89
N THR A 73 1.42 0.67 -12.96
CA THR A 73 1.42 -0.08 -14.23
C THR A 73 -0.01 -0.33 -14.70
N GLN A 74 -0.96 -0.45 -13.77
CA GLN A 74 -2.39 -0.63 -14.00
C GLN A 74 -2.69 -1.76 -15.00
N ILE A 75 -2.04 -2.90 -14.85
CA ILE A 75 -2.21 -4.06 -15.74
C ILE A 75 -3.70 -4.47 -15.74
N PRO A 76 -4.34 -4.64 -16.92
CA PRO A 76 -3.76 -4.79 -18.27
C PRO A 76 -3.68 -3.50 -19.13
N PHE A 77 -3.68 -2.32 -18.52
CA PHE A 77 -3.58 -1.02 -19.19
C PHE A 77 -2.18 -0.37 -19.11
N GLN A 78 -1.16 -1.17 -18.86
CA GLN A 78 0.22 -0.72 -18.97
C GLN A 78 0.51 -0.16 -20.38
N ASP A 79 1.39 0.83 -20.45
CA ASP A 79 2.01 1.19 -21.72
C ASP A 79 3.06 0.13 -22.06
N VAL A 80 2.70 -0.78 -22.96
CA VAL A 80 3.52 -1.98 -23.27
C VAL A 80 4.95 -1.61 -23.68
N LYS A 81 5.13 -0.53 -24.46
CA LYS A 81 6.46 -0.13 -24.92
C LYS A 81 7.29 0.48 -23.80
N THR A 82 6.66 1.30 -22.97
CA THR A 82 7.29 1.91 -21.80
C THR A 82 7.71 0.83 -20.82
N LEU A 83 6.79 -0.07 -20.44
CA LEU A 83 7.07 -1.13 -19.50
C LEU A 83 8.19 -2.04 -20.02
N PHE A 84 8.14 -2.45 -21.30
CA PHE A 84 9.19 -3.26 -21.91
C PHE A 84 10.57 -2.59 -21.88
N ALA A 85 10.66 -1.27 -22.14
CA ALA A 85 11.92 -0.54 -22.05
C ALA A 85 12.45 -0.47 -20.61
N VAL A 86 11.56 -0.25 -19.62
CA VAL A 86 11.91 -0.29 -18.19
C VAL A 86 12.39 -1.68 -17.79
N GLU A 87 11.72 -2.74 -18.24
CA GLU A 87 12.10 -4.13 -17.95
C GLU A 87 13.46 -4.52 -18.54
N LYS A 88 13.85 -3.95 -19.69
CA LYS A 88 15.21 -4.10 -20.23
C LYS A 88 16.24 -3.49 -19.29
N PHE A 89 16.04 -2.23 -18.90
CA PHE A 89 16.91 -1.60 -17.91
C PHE A 89 16.94 -2.39 -16.61
N TRP A 90 15.79 -2.88 -16.15
CA TRP A 90 15.65 -3.67 -14.93
C TRP A 90 16.54 -4.92 -14.97
N ALA A 91 16.55 -5.65 -16.09
CA ALA A 91 17.41 -6.82 -16.29
C ALA A 91 18.91 -6.45 -16.28
N ASP A 92 19.30 -5.37 -16.97
CA ASP A 92 20.68 -4.89 -16.99
C ASP A 92 21.14 -4.39 -15.62
N PHE A 93 20.24 -3.71 -14.90
CA PHE A 93 20.50 -3.16 -13.58
C PHE A 93 20.66 -4.24 -12.52
N SER A 94 19.90 -5.33 -12.64
CA SER A 94 19.88 -6.49 -11.73
C SER A 94 19.77 -6.06 -10.25
N PRO A 95 18.60 -5.57 -9.83
CA PRO A 95 18.40 -5.05 -8.47
C PRO A 95 18.45 -6.15 -7.41
N ASP A 96 18.91 -5.82 -6.21
CA ASP A 96 18.78 -6.70 -5.04
C ASP A 96 17.37 -6.58 -4.40
N LEU A 97 16.67 -5.47 -4.63
CA LEU A 97 15.32 -5.18 -4.12
C LEU A 97 14.43 -4.58 -5.21
N GLU A 98 13.26 -5.19 -5.38
CA GLU A 98 12.19 -4.75 -6.25
C GLU A 98 11.01 -4.29 -5.39
N ILE A 99 10.61 -3.03 -5.53
CA ILE A 99 9.44 -2.49 -4.86
C ILE A 99 8.36 -2.20 -5.90
N PHE A 100 7.26 -2.94 -5.80
CA PHE A 100 6.03 -2.69 -6.52
C PHE A 100 5.15 -1.76 -5.66
N ASN A 101 5.29 -0.45 -5.85
CA ASN A 101 4.72 0.57 -4.98
C ASN A 101 3.28 0.97 -5.38
N GLY A 102 2.42 -0.04 -5.54
CA GLY A 102 0.97 0.09 -5.69
C GLY A 102 0.47 0.38 -7.10
N ASP A 103 -0.83 0.13 -7.29
CA ASP A 103 -1.55 0.22 -8.56
C ASP A 103 -0.85 -0.56 -9.69
N ILE A 104 -0.32 -1.74 -9.34
CA ILE A 104 0.26 -2.67 -10.31
C ILE A 104 -0.84 -3.23 -11.18
N MET A 105 -1.97 -3.57 -10.57
CA MET A 105 -3.17 -4.05 -11.22
C MET A 105 -4.23 -2.96 -11.30
N ASP A 106 -5.01 -2.92 -12.38
CA ASP A 106 -6.08 -1.93 -12.45
C ASP A 106 -7.33 -2.34 -11.64
N PHE A 107 -7.71 -3.62 -11.71
CA PHE A 107 -9.02 -4.09 -11.23
C PHE A 107 -10.18 -3.28 -11.82
N TYR A 108 -10.17 -3.16 -13.15
CA TYR A 108 -11.18 -2.45 -13.92
C TYR A 108 -12.56 -3.04 -13.70
N SER A 109 -12.68 -4.36 -13.79
CA SER A 109 -13.96 -5.07 -13.77
C SER A 109 -14.74 -4.83 -12.48
N ILE A 110 -14.03 -4.60 -11.37
CA ILE A 110 -14.59 -4.37 -10.04
C ILE A 110 -14.44 -2.92 -9.55
N SER A 111 -13.90 -2.01 -10.36
CA SER A 111 -13.81 -0.59 -9.99
C SER A 111 -15.17 0.11 -10.02
N SER A 112 -15.26 1.30 -9.43
CA SER A 112 -16.50 2.10 -9.42
C SER A 112 -16.75 2.89 -10.71
N PHE A 113 -15.79 2.91 -11.65
CA PHE A 113 -15.92 3.63 -12.92
C PHE A 113 -16.90 2.93 -13.88
N ASP A 114 -17.47 3.69 -14.83
CA ASP A 114 -18.32 3.11 -15.87
C ASP A 114 -17.56 2.07 -16.70
N LYS A 115 -18.23 0.96 -17.00
CA LYS A 115 -17.66 -0.15 -17.77
C LYS A 115 -18.01 0.00 -19.23
N ASN A 116 -17.00 0.05 -20.08
CA ASN A 116 -17.18 0.01 -21.51
C ASN A 116 -17.64 -1.41 -21.91
N PRO A 117 -18.88 -1.59 -22.42
CA PRO A 117 -19.42 -2.91 -22.74
C PRO A 117 -18.67 -3.61 -23.89
N SER A 118 -17.84 -2.87 -24.64
CA SER A 118 -16.96 -3.47 -25.66
C SER A 118 -15.75 -4.20 -25.06
N ARG A 119 -15.39 -3.94 -23.79
CA ARG A 119 -14.33 -4.66 -23.08
C ARG A 119 -14.90 -5.99 -22.57
N LYS A 120 -14.30 -7.10 -23.03
CA LYS A 120 -14.83 -8.46 -22.79
C LYS A 120 -14.02 -9.30 -21.81
N PHE A 121 -13.07 -8.70 -21.09
CA PHE A 121 -12.29 -9.43 -20.10
C PHE A 121 -13.02 -9.50 -18.76
N ARG A 122 -12.79 -10.59 -18.04
CA ARG A 122 -13.30 -10.86 -16.70
C ARG A 122 -12.22 -10.51 -15.68
N LEU A 123 -12.61 -10.42 -14.41
CA LEU A 123 -11.66 -10.24 -13.30
C LEU A 123 -10.55 -11.30 -13.30
N GLN A 124 -10.89 -12.55 -13.64
CA GLN A 124 -9.90 -13.63 -13.74
C GLN A 124 -8.82 -13.32 -14.79
N ASP A 125 -9.20 -12.75 -15.94
CA ASP A 125 -8.25 -12.46 -17.00
C ASP A 125 -7.29 -11.32 -16.57
N GLU A 126 -7.74 -10.39 -15.70
CA GLU A 126 -6.88 -9.37 -15.07
C GLU A 126 -5.90 -10.00 -14.06
N LEU A 127 -6.38 -10.91 -13.20
CA LEU A 127 -5.55 -11.64 -12.24
C LEU A 127 -4.48 -12.48 -12.95
N ASP A 128 -4.86 -13.19 -14.00
CA ASP A 128 -3.94 -14.02 -14.79
C ASP A 128 -2.85 -13.18 -15.45
N ALA A 129 -3.21 -11.99 -15.97
CA ALA A 129 -2.26 -11.07 -16.59
C ALA A 129 -1.23 -10.55 -15.57
N VAL A 130 -1.68 -10.19 -14.36
CA VAL A 130 -0.80 -9.68 -13.30
C VAL A 130 0.08 -10.79 -12.74
N HIS A 131 -0.50 -11.97 -12.43
CA HIS A 131 0.27 -13.12 -11.98
C HIS A 131 1.34 -13.50 -13.01
N LYS A 132 1.00 -13.54 -14.30
CA LYS A 132 1.97 -13.82 -15.37
C LYS A 132 3.11 -12.80 -15.35
N TRP A 133 2.79 -11.52 -15.27
CA TRP A 133 3.80 -10.46 -15.24
C TRP A 133 4.72 -10.58 -14.01
N LEU A 134 4.16 -10.81 -12.82
CA LEU A 134 4.93 -11.02 -11.59
C LEU A 134 5.83 -12.26 -11.69
N PHE A 135 5.32 -13.36 -12.22
CA PHE A 135 6.10 -14.57 -12.47
C PHE A 135 7.29 -14.30 -13.41
N GLU A 136 7.07 -13.59 -14.51
CA GLU A 136 8.14 -13.20 -15.44
C GLU A 136 9.18 -12.28 -14.78
N ARG A 137 8.78 -11.42 -13.83
CA ARG A 137 9.73 -10.62 -13.02
C ARG A 137 10.55 -11.49 -12.09
N CYS A 138 9.93 -12.48 -11.45
CA CYS A 138 10.62 -13.46 -10.60
C CYS A 138 11.68 -14.24 -11.37
N GLU A 139 11.34 -14.73 -12.56
CA GLU A 139 12.27 -15.46 -13.44
C GLU A 139 13.42 -14.56 -13.94
N ALA A 140 13.14 -13.28 -14.23
CA ALA A 140 14.15 -12.35 -14.72
C ALA A 140 15.20 -11.98 -13.66
N ASN A 141 14.82 -11.90 -12.38
CA ASN A 141 15.72 -11.53 -11.27
C ASN A 141 15.57 -12.49 -10.07
N PRO A 142 15.95 -13.77 -10.17
CA PRO A 142 15.60 -14.79 -9.17
C PRO A 142 16.12 -14.51 -7.76
N ASN A 143 17.16 -13.69 -7.61
CA ASN A 143 17.79 -13.37 -6.33
C ASN A 143 17.26 -12.09 -5.66
N ALA A 144 16.39 -11.34 -6.32
CA ALA A 144 15.86 -10.09 -5.78
C ALA A 144 14.81 -10.34 -4.70
N ARG A 145 14.87 -9.57 -3.60
CA ARG A 145 13.77 -9.47 -2.65
C ARG A 145 12.65 -8.64 -3.29
N ARG A 146 11.39 -9.02 -3.08
CA ARG A 146 10.22 -8.36 -3.68
C ARG A 146 9.22 -7.92 -2.63
N ILE A 147 8.79 -6.67 -2.73
CA ILE A 147 7.76 -6.12 -1.85
C ILE A 147 6.70 -5.43 -2.70
N LEU A 148 5.45 -5.87 -2.57
CA LEU A 148 4.26 -5.20 -3.07
C LEU A 148 3.67 -4.34 -1.94
N VAL A 149 3.64 -3.03 -2.15
CA VAL A 149 2.83 -2.11 -1.35
C VAL A 149 1.54 -1.92 -2.13
N GLU A 150 0.41 -2.38 -1.62
CA GLU A 150 -0.86 -2.18 -2.34
C GLU A 150 -1.18 -0.69 -2.53
N GLY A 151 -1.81 -0.38 -3.65
CA GLY A 151 -2.39 0.92 -3.94
C GLY A 151 -3.91 0.94 -3.76
N ASN A 152 -4.53 2.04 -4.18
CA ASN A 152 -5.99 2.17 -4.10
C ASN A 152 -6.71 1.28 -5.11
N HIS A 153 -6.02 0.79 -6.15
CA HIS A 153 -6.55 -0.18 -7.10
C HIS A 153 -6.62 -1.56 -6.49
N GLU A 154 -5.57 -2.07 -5.87
CA GLU A 154 -5.58 -3.35 -5.14
C GLU A 154 -6.67 -3.34 -4.04
N ASP A 155 -6.81 -2.22 -3.32
CA ASP A 155 -7.87 -2.03 -2.29
C ASP A 155 -9.31 -2.09 -2.86
N ARG A 156 -9.51 -1.99 -4.19
CA ARG A 156 -10.82 -2.17 -4.82
C ARG A 156 -11.38 -3.57 -4.55
N LEU A 157 -10.54 -4.61 -4.49
CA LEU A 157 -10.98 -5.97 -4.24
C LEU A 157 -11.72 -6.09 -2.91
N ARG A 158 -11.08 -5.61 -1.83
CA ARG A 158 -11.67 -5.59 -0.48
C ARG A 158 -12.97 -4.79 -0.46
N ARG A 159 -12.97 -3.56 -1.00
CA ARG A 159 -14.18 -2.71 -1.05
C ARG A 159 -15.31 -3.37 -1.84
N TRP A 160 -14.97 -4.05 -2.93
CA TRP A 160 -15.95 -4.76 -3.75
C TRP A 160 -16.51 -5.98 -3.03
N LEU A 161 -15.68 -6.78 -2.36
CA LEU A 161 -16.12 -7.95 -1.57
C LEU A 161 -17.03 -7.53 -0.42
N TRP A 162 -16.68 -6.48 0.32
CA TRP A 162 -17.52 -5.97 1.42
C TRP A 162 -18.89 -5.51 0.94
N LYS A 163 -18.96 -4.94 -0.27
CA LYS A 163 -20.21 -4.44 -0.83
C LYS A 163 -21.07 -5.55 -1.46
N ASN A 164 -20.47 -6.47 -2.21
CA ASN A 164 -21.21 -7.39 -3.09
C ASN A 164 -21.23 -8.84 -2.57
N GLY A 165 -20.33 -9.20 -1.67
CA GLY A 165 -20.23 -10.54 -1.10
C GLY A 165 -19.72 -10.52 0.34
N PRO A 166 -20.37 -9.81 1.28
CA PRO A 166 -19.89 -9.70 2.66
C PRO A 166 -19.72 -11.07 3.32
N ASP A 167 -20.64 -12.01 3.06
CA ASP A 167 -20.63 -13.36 3.64
C ASP A 167 -19.42 -14.21 3.19
N ILE A 168 -18.80 -13.88 2.06
CA ILE A 168 -17.61 -14.56 1.53
C ILE A 168 -16.35 -13.70 1.68
N SER A 169 -16.46 -12.46 2.15
CA SER A 169 -15.34 -11.50 2.17
C SER A 169 -14.19 -11.94 3.09
N GLY A 170 -14.46 -12.79 4.08
CA GLY A 170 -13.46 -13.35 5.00
C GLY A 170 -12.83 -14.67 4.52
N LEU A 171 -13.12 -15.14 3.30
CA LEU A 171 -12.46 -16.33 2.76
C LEU A 171 -11.01 -16.01 2.40
N ARG A 172 -10.05 -16.68 3.04
CA ARG A 172 -8.61 -16.54 2.72
C ARG A 172 -8.28 -16.72 1.24
N ALA A 173 -9.04 -17.59 0.55
CA ALA A 173 -8.87 -17.81 -0.89
C ALA A 173 -9.22 -16.58 -1.77
N LEU A 174 -9.87 -15.57 -1.21
CA LEU A 174 -10.22 -14.30 -1.87
C LEU A 174 -9.31 -13.14 -1.45
N GLU A 175 -8.32 -13.39 -0.58
CA GLU A 175 -7.25 -12.44 -0.29
C GLU A 175 -6.37 -12.26 -1.53
N LEU A 176 -5.82 -11.05 -1.72
CA LEU A 176 -5.06 -10.71 -2.92
C LEU A 176 -3.84 -11.61 -3.08
N GLU A 177 -3.16 -11.89 -1.97
CA GLU A 177 -2.01 -12.78 -1.85
C GLU A 177 -2.33 -14.18 -2.38
N SER A 178 -3.50 -14.70 -2.03
CA SER A 178 -3.97 -16.02 -2.47
C SER A 178 -4.35 -16.01 -3.95
N LEU A 179 -5.06 -14.98 -4.42
CA LEU A 179 -5.50 -14.85 -5.81
C LEU A 179 -4.32 -14.72 -6.79
N LEU A 180 -3.24 -14.04 -6.37
CA LEU A 180 -2.03 -13.85 -7.16
C LEU A 180 -0.91 -14.83 -6.82
N LYS A 181 -1.12 -15.75 -5.85
CA LYS A 181 -0.11 -16.70 -5.37
C LYS A 181 1.21 -16.04 -5.00
N LEU A 182 1.14 -14.91 -4.29
CA LEU A 182 2.33 -14.10 -3.96
C LEU A 182 3.34 -14.86 -3.10
N GLU A 183 2.88 -15.75 -2.23
CA GLU A 183 3.75 -16.63 -1.43
C GLU A 183 4.60 -17.56 -2.31
N ASP A 184 3.99 -18.19 -3.33
CA ASP A 184 4.69 -19.06 -4.29
C ASP A 184 5.75 -18.28 -5.09
N LEU A 185 5.53 -16.98 -5.29
CA LEU A 185 6.44 -16.07 -6.00
C LEU A 185 7.48 -15.41 -5.08
N GLY A 186 7.40 -15.63 -3.76
CA GLY A 186 8.29 -14.99 -2.78
C GLY A 186 8.11 -13.47 -2.68
N ILE A 187 6.89 -12.96 -2.90
CA ILE A 187 6.57 -11.53 -2.86
C ILE A 187 5.92 -11.21 -1.50
N GLU A 188 6.54 -10.31 -0.74
CA GLU A 188 5.95 -9.77 0.49
C GLU A 188 4.87 -8.75 0.11
N ASN A 189 3.63 -8.92 0.60
CA ASN A 189 2.56 -7.95 0.40
C ASN A 189 2.32 -7.14 1.67
N ILE A 190 2.17 -5.82 1.54
CA ILE A 190 1.69 -4.96 2.62
C ILE A 190 0.49 -4.13 2.16
N PRO A 191 -0.52 -3.95 3.04
CA PRO A 191 -1.80 -3.38 2.66
C PRO A 191 -1.70 -1.90 2.27
N TYR A 192 -2.68 -1.41 1.50
CA TYR A 192 -2.74 0.00 1.10
C TYR A 192 -2.72 0.91 2.32
N MET A 193 -2.05 2.06 2.21
CA MET A 193 -1.68 2.99 3.30
C MET A 193 -0.54 2.51 4.23
N SER A 194 0.02 1.32 3.98
CA SER A 194 1.26 0.90 4.63
C SER A 194 2.49 1.55 3.99
N VAL A 195 3.62 1.40 4.67
CA VAL A 195 4.84 2.14 4.37
C VAL A 195 6.03 1.19 4.43
N ILE A 196 6.98 1.35 3.52
CA ILE A 196 8.33 0.81 3.68
C ILE A 196 9.21 1.92 4.24
N ASP A 197 9.90 1.64 5.35
CA ASP A 197 11.00 2.47 5.85
C ASP A 197 12.33 1.82 5.43
N PHE A 198 12.95 2.36 4.39
CA PHE A 198 14.23 1.88 3.89
C PHE A 198 15.37 2.82 4.31
N LEU A 199 16.09 2.45 5.37
CA LEU A 199 17.18 3.25 5.94
C LEU A 199 16.77 4.69 6.33
N GLY A 200 15.55 4.86 6.84
CA GLY A 200 14.98 6.16 7.20
C GLY A 200 14.31 6.89 6.01
N TYR A 201 14.26 6.27 4.83
CA TYR A 201 13.58 6.81 3.65
C TYR A 201 12.22 6.15 3.47
N ARG A 202 11.17 6.97 3.43
CA ARG A 202 9.78 6.53 3.36
C ARG A 202 9.38 6.16 1.93
N ILE A 203 8.81 4.98 1.72
CA ILE A 203 8.23 4.60 0.43
C ILE A 203 6.79 4.16 0.68
N GLU A 204 5.84 4.79 -0.02
CA GLU A 204 4.41 4.52 0.11
C GLU A 204 3.72 4.72 -1.23
N HIS A 205 2.57 4.09 -1.48
CA HIS A 205 1.83 4.37 -2.72
C HIS A 205 1.32 5.81 -2.76
N GLY A 206 0.94 6.37 -1.60
CA GLY A 206 0.30 7.68 -1.47
C GLY A 206 -1.23 7.57 -1.48
N TYR A 207 -1.93 8.63 -1.09
CA TYR A 207 -3.38 8.54 -0.82
C TYR A 207 -4.21 9.72 -1.32
N LYS A 208 -3.56 10.70 -1.94
CA LYS A 208 -4.19 11.95 -2.29
C LYS A 208 -4.04 12.25 -3.77
N SER A 209 -5.11 11.99 -4.53
CA SER A 209 -5.42 12.74 -5.73
C SER A 209 -5.83 14.15 -5.29
N SER A 210 -5.22 15.22 -5.81
CA SER A 210 -5.47 16.59 -5.31
C SER A 210 -6.95 16.93 -5.12
N ALA A 211 -7.29 17.48 -3.96
CA ALA A 211 -8.63 17.95 -3.61
C ALA A 211 -9.14 19.14 -4.46
N SER A 212 -8.34 19.65 -5.41
CA SER A 212 -8.70 20.79 -6.26
C SER A 212 -8.61 20.39 -7.73
N LYS A 213 -9.71 20.58 -8.45
CA LYS A 213 -9.79 20.44 -9.93
C LYS A 213 -8.86 21.41 -10.67
N ALA A 214 -8.33 22.44 -9.99
CA ALA A 214 -7.53 23.44 -10.65
C ALA A 214 -6.16 22.87 -11.03
N TYR A 215 -5.31 22.48 -10.07
CA TYR A 215 -4.00 21.89 -10.37
C TYR A 215 -3.43 21.16 -9.13
N PRO A 216 -3.11 19.85 -9.18
CA PRO A 216 -2.20 19.19 -8.25
C PRO A 216 -0.79 19.76 -8.45
N ILE A 217 -0.53 20.97 -7.96
CA ILE A 217 0.82 21.51 -7.97
C ILE A 217 1.54 20.89 -6.78
N ASN A 218 2.49 20.00 -7.09
CA ASN A 218 3.55 19.56 -6.19
C ASN A 218 3.07 18.62 -5.05
N VAL A 219 2.63 17.40 -5.39
CA VAL A 219 2.25 16.41 -4.37
C VAL A 219 3.46 15.93 -3.58
N SER A 220 4.66 15.90 -4.17
CA SER A 220 5.90 15.64 -3.44
C SER A 220 6.09 16.60 -2.27
N ARG A 221 5.87 17.90 -2.47
CA ARG A 221 5.88 18.89 -1.37
C ARG A 221 4.77 18.65 -0.36
N TYR A 222 3.56 18.35 -0.81
CA TYR A 222 2.45 18.08 0.11
C TYR A 222 2.79 16.88 1.01
N MET A 223 3.25 15.78 0.42
CA MET A 223 3.60 14.56 1.13
C MET A 223 4.82 14.76 2.03
N ALA A 224 5.83 15.53 1.59
CA ALA A 224 6.95 15.92 2.44
C ALA A 224 6.50 16.63 3.72
N ILE A 225 5.58 17.60 3.60
CA ILE A 225 5.05 18.33 4.76
C ILE A 225 4.14 17.44 5.62
N ALA A 226 3.26 16.65 4.98
CA ALA A 226 2.30 15.81 5.69
C ALA A 226 2.97 14.68 6.48
N THR A 227 4.06 14.13 5.95
CA THR A 227 4.79 13.01 6.57
C THR A 227 5.96 13.49 7.44
N GLY A 228 6.46 14.71 7.21
CA GLY A 228 7.66 15.23 7.88
C GLY A 228 8.91 14.40 7.57
N SER A 229 8.97 13.74 6.42
CA SER A 229 10.01 12.76 6.09
C SER A 229 10.44 12.84 4.62
N SER A 230 11.69 12.47 4.34
CA SER A 230 12.10 12.17 2.97
C SER A 230 11.42 10.91 2.48
N GLY A 231 10.98 10.88 1.22
CA GLY A 231 10.26 9.72 0.74
C GLY A 231 9.85 9.71 -0.72
N LEU A 232 9.05 8.73 -1.10
CA LEU A 232 8.56 8.54 -2.47
C LEU A 232 7.10 8.09 -2.45
N CYS A 233 6.30 8.66 -3.35
CA CYS A 233 4.94 8.20 -3.63
C CYS A 233 4.64 7.99 -5.12
N GLY A 234 3.69 7.11 -5.41
CA GLY A 234 3.04 6.94 -6.72
C GLY A 234 1.69 7.67 -6.75
N HIS A 235 0.63 6.98 -7.21
CA HIS A 235 -0.79 7.34 -7.10
C HIS A 235 -1.27 8.51 -7.96
N THR A 236 -0.47 9.57 -8.10
CA THR A 236 -0.87 10.79 -8.82
C THR A 236 -0.50 10.77 -10.30
N HIS A 237 0.34 9.80 -10.70
CA HIS A 237 0.93 9.68 -12.04
C HIS A 237 1.75 10.90 -12.49
N HIS A 238 2.06 11.81 -11.58
CA HIS A 238 2.94 12.96 -11.83
C HIS A 238 4.39 12.56 -11.53
N ALA A 239 5.34 13.14 -12.26
CA ALA A 239 6.77 12.93 -12.02
C ALA A 239 7.40 14.23 -11.51
N SER A 240 7.79 14.26 -10.24
CA SER A 240 8.35 15.46 -9.62
C SER A 240 9.30 15.13 -8.46
N THR A 241 10.14 16.08 -8.09
CA THR A 241 10.98 15.96 -6.88
C THR A 241 10.95 17.29 -6.14
N TYR A 242 10.66 17.22 -4.85
CA TYR A 242 10.71 18.37 -3.95
C TYR A 242 11.89 18.20 -2.99
N GLY A 243 12.82 19.15 -3.01
CA GLY A 243 13.95 19.21 -2.08
C GLY A 243 13.76 20.31 -1.03
N TRP A 244 14.20 20.05 0.19
CA TRP A 244 14.30 21.07 1.24
C TRP A 244 15.50 20.83 2.14
N THR A 245 15.78 21.78 3.03
CA THR A 245 16.83 21.66 4.03
C THR A 245 16.27 22.10 5.37
N ASP A 246 16.55 21.34 6.41
CA ASP A 246 16.29 21.72 7.80
C ASP A 246 17.56 21.52 8.66
N ALA A 247 17.43 21.58 9.98
CA ALA A 247 18.55 21.45 10.90
C ALA A 247 19.25 20.08 10.84
N SER A 248 18.60 19.04 10.31
CA SER A 248 19.12 17.69 10.17
C SER A 248 19.79 17.41 8.81
N GLY A 249 19.61 18.31 7.83
CA GLY A 249 20.30 18.27 6.55
C GLY A 249 19.38 18.48 5.35
N GLY A 250 19.84 17.98 4.19
CA GLY A 250 19.09 18.00 2.94
C GLY A 250 18.15 16.80 2.84
N HIS A 251 16.95 17.05 2.31
CA HIS A 251 15.87 16.08 2.19
C HIS A 251 15.25 16.14 0.81
N SER A 252 14.58 15.06 0.41
CA SER A 252 13.83 15.02 -0.84
C SER A 252 12.59 14.16 -0.73
N TYR A 253 11.57 14.51 -1.52
CA TYR A 253 10.40 13.67 -1.74
C TYR A 253 10.15 13.51 -3.25
N ILE A 254 9.91 12.29 -3.71
CA ILE A 254 9.74 11.93 -5.12
C ILE A 254 8.28 11.56 -5.41
N GLU A 255 7.71 12.12 -6.47
CA GLU A 255 6.52 11.57 -7.14
C GLU A 255 6.99 10.72 -8.32
N ASN A 256 6.63 9.44 -8.34
CA ASN A 256 7.26 8.42 -9.18
C ASN A 256 6.55 8.17 -10.52
N GLY A 257 5.79 9.14 -11.05
CA GLY A 257 5.09 9.00 -12.34
C GLY A 257 4.18 7.77 -12.40
N CYS A 258 3.99 7.24 -13.60
CA CYS A 258 3.28 5.98 -13.84
C CYS A 258 3.91 5.17 -14.99
N LEU A 259 3.46 3.93 -15.18
CA LEU A 259 3.84 3.09 -16.32
C LEU A 259 2.62 2.66 -17.16
N CYS A 260 1.45 3.24 -16.88
CA CYS A 260 0.22 3.02 -17.63
C CYS A 260 0.14 3.87 -18.91
N ARG A 261 -0.81 3.52 -19.77
CA ARG A 261 -1.21 4.32 -20.92
C ARG A 261 -1.93 5.60 -20.49
N PHE A 262 -1.91 6.64 -21.33
CA PHE A 262 -2.56 7.94 -21.04
C PHE A 262 -3.95 8.09 -21.64
N ASP A 263 -4.31 7.23 -22.59
CA ASP A 263 -5.60 7.23 -23.30
C ASP A 263 -6.61 6.32 -22.58
N LEU A 264 -6.78 6.55 -21.27
CA LEU A 264 -7.77 5.90 -20.43
C LEU A 264 -9.08 6.71 -20.44
N GLU A 265 -10.21 6.04 -20.58
CA GLU A 265 -11.53 6.67 -20.76
C GLU A 265 -11.92 7.61 -19.60
N TYR A 266 -11.53 7.28 -18.37
CA TYR A 266 -11.82 8.09 -17.18
C TYR A 266 -10.88 9.30 -17.02
N ALA A 267 -9.84 9.39 -17.86
CA ALA A 267 -8.83 10.45 -17.83
C ALA A 267 -8.37 10.79 -19.26
N PRO A 268 -9.19 11.46 -20.08
CA PRO A 268 -8.93 11.64 -21.52
C PRO A 268 -7.78 12.59 -21.86
N PHE A 269 -7.43 13.51 -20.97
CA PHE A 269 -6.33 14.48 -21.16
C PHE A 269 -5.55 14.69 -19.86
N PRO A 270 -4.89 13.64 -19.34
CA PRO A 270 -4.26 13.73 -18.05
C PRO A 270 -2.94 14.48 -18.15
N ASN A 271 -2.58 15.24 -17.11
CA ASN A 271 -1.24 15.80 -16.96
C ASN A 271 -0.28 14.78 -16.32
N TRP A 272 -0.23 13.57 -16.87
CA TRP A 272 0.59 12.48 -16.35
C TRP A 272 1.96 12.44 -17.00
N GLN A 273 2.91 11.82 -16.31
CA GLN A 273 4.25 11.58 -16.82
C GLN A 273 4.63 10.12 -16.55
N GLN A 274 5.27 9.50 -17.54
CA GLN A 274 5.88 8.20 -17.34
C GLN A 274 7.23 8.35 -16.65
N ALA A 275 7.43 7.62 -15.57
CA ALA A 275 8.67 7.60 -14.82
C ALA A 275 8.75 6.34 -13.97
N PHE A 276 9.96 6.04 -13.51
CA PHE A 276 10.25 5.07 -12.46
C PHE A 276 11.46 5.56 -11.67
N THR A 277 11.78 4.92 -10.56
CA THR A 277 12.92 5.30 -9.73
C THR A 277 13.81 4.10 -9.50
N PHE A 278 15.12 4.28 -9.62
CA PHE A 278 16.11 3.27 -9.24
C PHE A 278 17.20 3.90 -8.40
N GLY A 279 18.01 3.09 -7.74
CA GLY A 279 19.08 3.62 -6.91
C GLY A 279 19.90 2.56 -6.22
N GLN A 280 20.80 3.02 -5.35
CA GLN A 280 21.67 2.14 -4.60
C GLN A 280 21.96 2.67 -3.19
N VAL A 281 22.33 1.77 -2.30
CA VAL A 281 22.74 2.11 -0.94
C VAL A 281 24.22 2.50 -0.91
N LYS A 282 24.53 3.61 -0.23
CA LYS A 282 25.91 4.00 0.08
C LYS A 282 25.96 4.75 1.40
N ASN A 283 26.87 4.35 2.29
CA ASN A 283 27.05 4.97 3.62
C ASN A 283 25.75 4.98 4.43
N ASN A 284 25.05 3.83 4.46
CA ASN A 284 23.78 3.64 5.16
C ASN A 284 22.67 4.62 4.76
N LYS A 285 22.69 5.10 3.51
CA LYS A 285 21.64 5.91 2.91
C LYS A 285 21.26 5.33 1.56
N VAL A 286 19.98 5.38 1.23
CA VAL A 286 19.50 5.10 -0.12
C VAL A 286 19.67 6.34 -0.99
N HIS A 287 20.30 6.18 -2.15
CA HIS A 287 20.48 7.23 -3.15
C HIS A 287 19.62 6.88 -4.36
N LEU A 288 18.50 7.59 -4.52
CA LEU A 288 17.51 7.34 -5.56
C LEU A 288 17.66 8.33 -6.72
N THR A 289 17.43 7.84 -7.93
CA THR A 289 17.44 8.59 -9.18
C THR A 289 16.09 8.41 -9.87
N PRO A 290 15.18 9.41 -9.79
CA PRO A 290 13.94 9.38 -10.56
C PRO A 290 14.28 9.54 -12.04
N THR A 291 13.72 8.66 -12.86
CA THR A 291 14.01 8.57 -14.30
C THR A 291 12.73 8.80 -15.08
N ARG A 292 12.67 9.94 -15.75
CA ARG A 292 11.55 10.29 -16.62
C ARG A 292 11.67 9.57 -17.96
N ILE A 293 10.55 9.08 -18.45
CA ILE A 293 10.45 8.39 -19.74
C ILE A 293 9.78 9.33 -20.74
N TYR A 294 10.44 9.52 -21.88
CA TYR A 294 9.95 10.29 -23.01
C TYR A 294 9.40 9.36 -24.11
N PRO A 295 8.68 9.90 -25.10
CA PRO A 295 8.08 9.07 -26.15
C PRO A 295 9.05 8.17 -26.90
N ASP A 296 10.32 8.56 -27.00
CA ASP A 296 11.41 7.88 -27.68
C ASP A 296 12.24 6.95 -26.78
N GLY A 297 12.28 7.19 -25.47
CA GLY A 297 13.02 6.39 -24.51
C GLY A 297 13.43 7.15 -23.25
N PHE A 298 14.44 6.63 -22.57
CA PHE A 298 15.05 7.24 -21.40
C PHE A 298 16.54 6.90 -21.28
N ILE A 299 17.26 7.68 -20.48
CA ILE A 299 18.63 7.35 -20.05
C ILE A 299 18.57 6.85 -18.62
N ALA A 300 19.17 5.70 -18.36
CA ALA A 300 19.36 5.17 -17.01
C ALA A 300 20.75 4.56 -16.89
N ASN A 301 21.43 4.82 -15.77
CA ASN A 301 22.80 4.36 -15.51
C ASN A 301 23.81 4.68 -16.64
N GLY A 302 23.61 5.80 -17.35
CA GLY A 302 24.48 6.24 -18.45
C GLY A 302 24.17 5.60 -19.82
N GLU A 303 23.19 4.70 -19.91
CA GLU A 303 22.81 4.00 -21.14
C GLU A 303 21.43 4.46 -21.66
N TRP A 304 21.23 4.36 -22.98
CA TRP A 304 19.98 4.73 -23.65
C TRP A 304 19.06 3.53 -23.84
N TYR A 305 17.83 3.64 -23.35
CA TYR A 305 16.78 2.62 -23.45
C TYR A 305 15.63 3.11 -24.34
N PRO A 306 15.54 2.62 -25.59
CA PRO A 306 14.53 3.09 -26.52
C PRO A 306 13.14 2.49 -26.24
N ARG A 307 12.10 3.31 -26.35
CA ARG A 307 10.69 2.89 -26.29
C ARG A 307 10.22 2.44 -27.68
N LYS A 308 10.54 1.19 -28.06
CA LYS A 308 10.23 0.63 -29.39
C LYS A 308 9.08 -0.36 -29.35
#